data_AF-A0A933LGQ3-F1
#
_entry.id   AF-A0A933LGQ3-F1
#
_cell.length_a   1.000
_cell.length_b   1.000
_cell.length_c   1.000
_cell.angle_alpha   90.00
_cell.angle_beta   90.00
_cell.angle_gamma   90.00
#
_symmetry.space_group_name_H-M   'P 1'
#
loop_
_entity.id
_entity.type
_entity.pdbx_description
1 polymer ?
#
loop_
_entity_poly.entity_id
_entity_poly.type
_entity_poly.pdbx_seq_one_letter_code
_entity_poly.pdbx_strand_id
1 'polypeptide(L)' 'MEYRTAGESHGQALIAMIEGMPAGVPLDVDAINHEMARRQGGYGRG' A
#
# COMPACT_ATOMS: atom_id res chain seq x y z
N MET A 1 -7.04 0.35 -15.97
CA MET A 1 -6.29 0.55 -14.71
C MET A 1 -5.99 -0.82 -14.17
N GLU A 2 -4.71 -1.17 -14.07
CA GLU A 2 -4.24 -2.48 -13.63
C GLU A 2 -3.34 -2.27 -12.41
N TYR A 3 -3.32 -3.23 -11.48
CA TYR A 3 -2.36 -3.22 -10.38
C TYR A 3 -1.74 -4.59 -10.17
N ARG A 4 -0.50 -4.59 -9.71
CA ARG A 4 0.28 -5.79 -9.37
C ARG A 4 0.94 -5.61 -8.02
N THR A 5 1.09 -6.69 -7.27
CA THR A 5 1.79 -6.71 -5.97
C THR A 5 2.89 -7.75 -5.98
N ALA A 6 3.99 -7.47 -5.28
CA ALA A 6 5.11 -8.36 -5.13
C ALA A 6 5.72 -8.25 -3.71
N GLY A 7 6.50 -9.25 -3.33
CA GLY A 7 7.21 -9.32 -2.05
C GLY A 7 6.75 -10.48 -1.17
N GLU A 8 7.65 -10.89 -0.28
CA GLU A 8 7.46 -12.00 0.65
C GLU A 8 7.27 -11.46 2.08
N SER A 9 6.50 -12.16 2.92
CA SER A 9 6.20 -11.71 4.29
C SER A 9 7.44 -11.49 5.16
N HIS A 10 8.54 -12.21 4.88
CA HIS A 10 9.83 -12.09 5.56
C HIS A 10 10.96 -11.64 4.61
N GLY A 11 10.61 -11.13 3.43
CA GLY A 11 11.56 -10.59 2.47
C GLY A 11 11.96 -9.15 2.82
N GLN A 12 12.75 -8.52 1.96
CA GLN A 12 13.23 -7.15 2.22
C GLN A 12 12.12 -6.10 2.21
N ALA A 13 11.12 -6.26 1.34
CA ALA A 13 10.02 -5.31 1.19
C ALA A 13 8.80 -5.92 0.48
N LEU A 14 7.68 -5.21 0.58
CA LEU A 14 6.49 -5.40 -0.24
C LEU A 14 6.37 -4.25 -1.25
N ILE A 15 5.94 -4.53 -2.47
CA ILE A 15 5.81 -3.57 -3.57
C ILE A 15 4.41 -3.67 -4.16
N ALA A 16 3.79 -2.53 -4.45
CA ALA A 16 2.59 -2.42 -5.26
C ALA A 16 2.86 -1.48 -6.44
N MET A 17 2.45 -1.89 -7.64
CA MET A 17 2.60 -1.13 -8.88
C MET A 17 1.22 -0.94 -9.51
N ILE A 18 0.90 0.29 -9.90
CA ILE A 18 -0.40 0.66 -10.48
C ILE A 18 -0.15 1.32 -11.83
N GLU A 19 -0.81 0.80 -12.87
CA GLU A 19 -0.65 1.23 -14.26
C GLU A 19 -1.98 1.79 -14.81
N GLY A 20 -1.85 2.79 -15.69
CA GLY A 20 -3.00 3.47 -16.29
C GLY A 20 -3.69 4.50 -15.38
N MET A 21 -2.96 5.06 -14.41
CA MET A 21 -3.41 6.22 -13.64
C MET A 21 -3.40 7.49 -14.49
N PRO A 22 -4.45 8.33 -14.42
CA PRO A 22 -4.42 9.66 -15.03
C PRO A 22 -3.28 10.51 -14.46
N ALA A 23 -2.69 11.34 -15.32
CA ALA A 23 -1.70 12.32 -14.88
C ALA A 23 -2.35 13.38 -13.98
N GLY A 24 -1.55 13.96 -13.07
CA GLY A 24 -1.99 15.05 -12.20
C GLY A 24 -2.80 14.60 -10.97
N VAL A 25 -3.01 13.30 -10.77
CA VAL A 25 -3.56 12.81 -9.50
C VAL A 25 -2.49 12.97 -8.42
N PRO A 26 -2.75 13.73 -7.34
CA PRO A 26 -1.77 13.93 -6.27
C PRO A 26 -1.53 12.63 -5.52
N LEU A 27 -0.26 12.36 -5.21
CA LEU A 27 0.15 11.24 -4.37
C LEU A 27 0.50 11.78 -2.98
N ASP A 28 -0.22 11.30 -1.97
CA ASP A 28 -0.01 11.65 -0.58
C ASP A 28 0.50 10.42 0.18
N VAL A 29 1.75 10.50 0.63
CA VAL A 29 2.42 9.41 1.35
C VAL A 29 1.84 9.26 2.77
N ASP A 30 1.42 10.35 3.40
CA ASP A 30 0.86 10.30 4.75
C ASP A 30 -0.52 9.64 4.75
N ALA A 31 -1.31 9.88 3.70
CA ALA A 31 -2.58 9.17 3.49
C ALA A 31 -2.35 7.65 3.35
N ILE A 32 -1.34 7.23 2.60
CA ILE A 32 -1.00 5.80 2.43
C ILE A 32 -0.56 5.19 3.76
N ASN A 33 0.32 5.89 4.50
CA ASN A 33 0.79 5.44 5.81
C ASN A 33 -0.35 5.34 6.83
N HIS A 34 -1.30 6.28 6.79
CA HIS A 34 -2.48 6.24 7.64
C HIS A 34 -3.31 4.98 7.39
N GLU A 35 -3.59 4.64 6.14
CA GLU A 35 -4.32 3.41 5.78
C GLU A 35 -3.56 2.13 6.18
N MET A 36 -2.24 2.13 6.01
CA MET A 36 -1.38 1.02 6.46
C MET A 36 -1.44 0.84 7.98
N ALA A 37 -1.41 1.92 8.75
CA ALA A 37 -1.54 1.87 10.21
C ALA A 37 -2.92 1.37 10.65
N ARG A 38 -3.99 1.83 9.99
CA ARG A 38 -5.36 1.34 10.24
C ARG A 38 -5.47 -0.18 10.06
N ARG A 39 -4.79 -0.75 9.07
CA ARG A 39 -4.77 -2.20 8.81
C ARG A 39 -4.13 -3.02 9.94
N GLN A 40 -3.18 -2.45 10.67
CA GLN A 40 -2.45 -3.15 11.73
C GLN A 40 -3.29 -3.34 12.99
N GLY A 41 -4.27 -2.46 13.25
CA GLY A 41 -5.11 -2.48 14.45
C GLY A 41 -6.36 -3.37 14.34
N GLY A 42 -6.98 -3.65 15.49
CA GLY A 42 -8.21 -4.45 15.62
C GLY A 42 -8.14 -5.40 16.82
N TYR A 43 -9.29 -5.71 17.43
CA TYR A 43 -9.35 -6.62 18.57
C TYR A 43 -8.75 -7.99 18.20
N GLY A 44 -7.82 -8.48 19.03
CA GLY A 44 -7.12 -9.75 18.79
C GLY A 44 -5.93 -9.68 17.81
N ARG A 45 -5.52 -8.49 17.35
CA ARG A 45 -4.30 -8.32 16.55
C ARG A 45 -3.08 -8.08 17.45
N GLY A 46 -1.98 -8.73 17.09
CA GLY A 46 -0.61 -8.59 17.60
C GLY A 46 0.37 -8.94 16.50
#